data_AF-A0A1M5DR68-F1
#
_entry.id   AF-A0A1M5DR68-F1
#
_cell.length_a   1.000
_cell.length_b   1.000
_cell.length_c   1.000
_cell.angle_alpha   90.00
_cell.angle_beta   90.00
_cell.angle_gamma   90.00
#
_symmetry.space_group_name_H-M   'P 1'
#
loop_
_entity.id
_entity.type
_entity.pdbx_description
1 polymer ?
#
loop_
_entity_poly.entity_id
_entity_poly.type
_entity_poly.pdbx_seq_one_letter_code
_entity_poly.pdbx_strand_id
1 'polypeptide(L)'
;MRPPNDETGTWESSWLAAMMVLKSAQRVFTPGNRPPAELIPLVEPVIRLRDALRASPPDQEEARRRAADLVADRDLITWACQPHHPSEIQEFGASLGWLATALTA
;
A
#
# COMPACT_ATOMS: atom_id res chain seq x y z
N MET A 1 -8.99 -12.53 23.12
CA MET A 1 -10.06 -12.27 22.13
C MET A 1 -9.43 -12.38 20.76
N ARG A 2 -9.82 -13.36 19.95
CA ARG A 2 -9.43 -13.38 18.53
C ARG A 2 -10.29 -12.35 17.80
N PRO A 3 -9.76 -11.62 16.80
CA PRO A 3 -10.64 -10.84 15.94
C PRO A 3 -11.65 -11.81 15.31
N PRO A 4 -12.91 -11.40 15.12
CA PRO A 4 -13.83 -12.20 14.34
C PRO A 4 -13.18 -12.40 12.98
N ASN A 5 -12.84 -13.65 12.67
CA ASN A 5 -12.62 -14.04 11.29
C ASN A 5 -13.99 -13.92 10.63
N ASP A 6 -14.31 -12.73 10.15
CA ASP A 6 -15.37 -12.57 9.17
C ASP A 6 -15.01 -13.46 7.97
N GLU A 7 -16.02 -14.15 7.47
CA GLU A 7 -16.00 -15.36 6.63
C GLU A 7 -15.41 -15.20 5.22
N THR A 8 -14.51 -14.25 5.00
CA THR A 8 -13.90 -13.93 3.72
C THR A 8 -12.45 -13.58 3.97
N GLY A 9 -11.51 -14.42 3.52
CA GLY A 9 -10.06 -14.17 3.61
C GLY A 9 -9.57 -12.88 2.93
N THR A 10 -10.47 -12.01 2.46
CA THR A 10 -10.24 -10.74 1.78
C THR A 10 -9.76 -9.64 2.73
N TRP A 11 -10.25 -9.55 3.98
CA TRP A 11 -9.77 -8.53 4.93
C TRP A 11 -8.35 -8.82 5.42
N GLU A 12 -8.08 -10.04 5.87
CA GLU A 12 -6.73 -10.44 6.31
C GLU A 12 -5.73 -10.29 5.15
N SER A 13 -6.13 -10.66 3.93
CA SER A 13 -5.30 -10.44 2.73
C SER A 13 -5.08 -8.96 2.41
N SER A 14 -6.12 -8.12 2.49
CA SER A 14 -6.01 -6.67 2.29
C SER A 14 -5.12 -6.01 3.35
N TRP A 15 -5.22 -6.46 4.60
CA TRP A 15 -4.42 -5.98 5.71
C TRP A 15 -2.95 -6.38 5.56
N LEU A 16 -2.67 -7.65 5.24
CA LEU A 16 -1.32 -8.13 4.94
C LEU A 16 -0.71 -7.39 3.75
N ALA A 17 -1.49 -7.18 2.68
CA ALA A 17 -1.07 -6.43 1.51
C ALA A 17 -0.75 -4.96 1.84
N ALA A 18 -1.59 -4.29 2.62
CA ALA A 18 -1.33 -2.94 3.08
C ALA A 18 -0.06 -2.87 3.94
N MET A 19 0.14 -3.81 4.87
CA MET A 19 1.35 -3.88 5.69
C MET A 19 2.62 -4.13 4.87
N MET A 20 2.55 -4.94 3.80
CA MET A 20 3.67 -5.12 2.87
C MET A 20 3.99 -3.83 2.11
N VAL A 21 2.97 -3.13 1.60
CA VAL A 21 3.16 -1.83 0.93
C VAL A 21 3.85 -0.83 1.85
N LEU A 22 3.42 -0.73 3.11
CA LEU A 22 4.05 0.15 4.10
C LEU A 22 5.51 -0.19 4.37
N LYS A 23 5.84 -1.49 4.44
CA LYS A 23 7.21 -1.97 4.67
C LYS A 23 8.11 -1.69 3.45
N SER A 24 7.61 -1.95 2.24
CA SER A 24 8.34 -1.68 1.00
C SER A 24 8.54 -0.18 0.78
N ALA A 25 7.52 0.64 1.07
CA ALA A 25 7.60 2.11 1.00
C ALA A 25 8.72 2.68 1.88
N GLN A 26 8.95 2.14 3.07
CA GLN A 26 10.04 2.58 3.97
C GLN A 26 11.43 2.34 3.36
N ARG A 27 11.57 1.32 2.50
CA ARG A 27 12.83 1.00 1.81
C ARG A 27 13.01 1.84 0.54
N VAL A 28 11.91 2.15 -0.13
CA VAL A 28 11.91 2.91 -1.39
C VAL A 28 12.03 4.40 -1.18
N PHE A 29 11.33 4.99 -0.21
CA PHE A 29 11.33 6.44 0.00
C PHE A 29 12.55 6.91 0.79
N THR A 30 13.72 6.73 0.19
CA THR A 30 15.00 7.27 0.65
C THR A 30 15.42 8.45 -0.24
N PRO A 31 16.37 9.31 0.20
CA PRO A 31 16.85 10.43 -0.63
C PRO A 31 17.41 10.01 -2.00
N GLY A 32 17.94 8.79 -2.13
CA GLY A 32 18.51 8.27 -3.40
C GLY A 32 17.49 7.61 -4.34
N ASN A 33 16.30 7.27 -3.83
CA ASN A 33 15.25 6.53 -4.56
C ASN A 33 13.94 7.34 -4.62
N ARG A 34 14.05 8.68 -4.53
CA ARG A 34 12.89 9.55 -4.47
C ARG A 34 12.11 9.46 -5.78
N PRO A 35 10.78 9.22 -5.75
CA PRO A 35 9.99 9.28 -6.95
C PRO A 35 9.99 10.71 -7.53
N PRO A 36 9.67 10.86 -8.83
CA PRO A 36 9.39 12.15 -9.46
C PRO A 36 8.53 13.06 -8.59
N ALA A 37 8.76 14.38 -8.63
CA ALA A 37 8.10 15.34 -7.74
C ALA A 37 6.56 15.29 -7.83
N GLU A 38 6.04 14.95 -9.00
CA GLU A 38 4.61 14.73 -9.29
C GLU A 38 4.00 13.52 -8.56
N LEU A 39 4.83 12.53 -8.18
CA LEU A 39 4.41 11.33 -7.45
C LEU A 39 4.68 11.44 -5.94
N ILE A 40 5.36 12.48 -5.47
CA ILE A 40 5.55 12.74 -4.03
C ILE A 40 4.22 12.90 -3.28
N PRO A 41 3.18 13.57 -3.82
CA PRO A 41 1.86 13.60 -3.19
C PRO A 41 1.26 12.21 -2.95
N LEU A 42 1.68 11.19 -3.71
CA LEU A 42 1.22 9.80 -3.60
C LEU A 42 1.91 9.02 -2.46
N VAL A 43 2.95 9.60 -1.87
CA VAL A 43 3.57 9.10 -0.63
C VAL A 43 2.67 9.39 0.58
N GLU A 44 1.90 10.47 0.54
CA GLU A 44 1.04 10.89 1.64
C GLU A 44 -0.13 9.92 1.94
N PRO A 45 -0.82 9.35 0.92
CA PRO A 45 -1.73 8.23 1.09
C PRO A 45 -1.13 7.02 1.83
N VAL A 46 0.14 6.70 1.61
CA VAL A 46 0.84 5.61 2.32
C VAL A 46 0.95 5.91 3.82
N ILE A 47 1.27 7.15 4.17
CA ILE A 47 1.34 7.59 5.58
C ILE A 47 -0.05 7.54 6.22
N ARG A 48 -1.08 8.03 5.54
CA ARG A 48 -2.47 8.01 6.05
C ARG A 48 -2.99 6.58 6.22
N LEU A 49 -2.67 5.67 5.29
CA LEU A 49 -2.98 4.25 5.42
C LEU A 49 -2.31 3.64 6.66
N ARG A 50 -1.04 3.96 6.91
CA ARG A 50 -0.33 3.52 8.13
C ARG A 50 -1.03 3.99 9.40
N ASP A 51 -1.44 5.25 9.43
CA ASP A 51 -2.04 5.84 10.62
C ASP A 51 -3.45 5.27 10.88
N ALA A 52 -4.24 5.03 9.82
CA ALA A 52 -5.53 4.34 9.89
C ALA A 52 -5.37 2.89 10.44
N LEU A 53 -4.35 2.17 9.98
CA LEU A 53 -4.05 0.81 10.46
C LEU A 53 -3.53 0.76 11.91
N ARG A 54 -2.98 1.86 12.42
CA ARG A 54 -2.48 1.98 13.80
C ARG A 54 -3.52 2.45 14.80
N ALA A 55 -4.64 3.02 14.35
CA ALA A 55 -5.74 3.40 15.22
C ALA A 55 -6.29 2.14 15.93
N SER A 56 -6.68 2.26 17.21
CA SER A 56 -7.24 1.16 17.99
C SER A 56 -8.62 1.53 18.54
N PRO A 57 -9.68 0.75 18.25
CA PRO A 57 -9.69 -0.37 17.29
C PRO A 57 -9.42 0.13 15.87
N PRO A 58 -8.79 -0.68 15.00
CA PRO A 58 -8.54 -0.29 13.61
C PRO A 58 -9.88 -0.17 12.89
N ASP A 59 -10.17 1.03 12.38
CA ASP A 59 -11.32 1.26 11.52
C ASP A 59 -11.07 0.57 10.17
N GLN A 60 -11.68 -0.60 9.99
CA GLN A 60 -11.47 -1.45 8.82
C GLN A 60 -11.98 -0.78 7.53
N GLU A 61 -13.07 -0.03 7.62
CA GLU A 61 -13.70 0.62 6.46
C GLU A 61 -12.86 1.81 6.00
N GLU A 62 -12.36 2.60 6.95
CA GLU A 62 -11.45 3.69 6.64
C GLU A 62 -10.11 3.15 6.08
N ALA A 63 -9.56 2.08 6.67
CA ALA A 63 -8.34 1.46 6.15
C ALA A 63 -8.51 0.94 4.71
N ARG A 64 -9.64 0.29 4.40
CA ARG A 64 -9.98 -0.14 3.04
C ARG A 64 -10.11 1.04 2.08
N ARG A 65 -10.82 2.09 2.47
CA ARG A 65 -10.98 3.30 1.66
C ARG A 65 -9.62 3.94 1.34
N ARG A 66 -8.74 4.07 2.34
CA ARG A 66 -7.39 4.63 2.14
C ARG A 66 -6.49 3.74 1.29
N ALA A 67 -6.62 2.43 1.44
CA ALA A 67 -5.90 1.48 0.59
C ALA A 67 -6.40 1.55 -0.85
N ALA A 68 -7.70 1.76 -1.07
CA ALA A 68 -8.30 1.97 -2.39
C ALA A 68 -7.83 3.28 -3.04
N ASP A 69 -7.78 4.39 -2.28
CA ASP A 69 -7.21 5.67 -2.75
C ASP A 69 -5.76 5.50 -3.24
N LEU A 70 -4.97 4.68 -2.54
CA LEU A 70 -3.56 4.43 -2.87
C LEU A 70 -3.37 3.67 -4.19
N VAL A 71 -4.28 2.75 -4.53
CA VAL A 71 -4.19 1.92 -5.75
C VAL A 71 -5.00 2.46 -6.92
N ALA A 72 -5.95 3.38 -6.66
CA ALA A 72 -6.65 4.13 -7.69
C ALA A 72 -5.68 4.99 -8.51
N ASP A 73 -4.59 5.41 -7.88
CA ASP A 73 -3.48 6.10 -8.56
C ASP A 73 -2.54 5.09 -9.21
N ARG A 74 -2.81 4.80 -10.48
CA ARG A 74 -2.01 3.86 -11.28
C ARG A 74 -0.61 4.38 -11.60
N ASP A 75 -0.36 5.68 -11.47
CA ASP A 75 0.90 6.28 -11.91
C ASP A 75 2.06 5.83 -11.02
N LEU A 76 1.80 5.63 -9.72
CA LEU A 76 2.80 5.10 -8.78
C LEU A 76 3.14 3.63 -9.07
N ILE A 77 2.14 2.83 -9.45
CA ILE A 77 2.34 1.42 -9.85
C ILE A 77 3.13 1.36 -11.15
N THR A 78 2.75 2.16 -12.14
CA THR A 78 3.41 2.21 -13.45
C THR A 78 4.84 2.68 -13.34
N TRP A 79 5.12 3.70 -12.52
CA TRP A 79 6.48 4.12 -12.19
C TRP A 79 7.27 2.97 -11.56
N ALA A 80 6.77 2.40 -10.46
CA ALA A 80 7.51 1.39 -9.70
C ALA A 80 7.81 0.10 -10.49
N CYS A 81 6.97 -0.23 -11.49
CA CYS A 81 7.13 -1.40 -12.34
C CYS A 81 8.11 -1.21 -13.52
N GLN A 82 8.78 -0.05 -13.67
CA GLN A 82 9.72 0.15 -14.78
C GLN A 82 10.97 -0.74 -14.63
N PRO A 83 11.43 -1.40 -15.70
CA PRO A 83 12.46 -2.44 -15.63
C PRO A 83 13.86 -1.93 -15.27
N HIS A 84 14.10 -0.63 -15.36
CA HIS A 84 15.38 0.00 -15.03
C HIS A 84 15.47 0.43 -13.57
N HIS A 85 14.39 0.30 -12.80
CA HIS A 85 14.42 0.62 -11.38
C HIS A 85 15.15 -0.44 -10.57
N PRO A 86 15.76 -0.05 -9.44
CA PRO A 86 16.25 -0.99 -8.42
C PRO A 86 15.19 -2.01 -7.99
N SER A 87 15.64 -3.20 -7.58
CA SER A 87 14.76 -4.29 -7.14
C SER A 87 13.79 -3.88 -6.03
N GLU A 88 14.22 -2.99 -5.13
CA GLU A 88 13.40 -2.49 -4.01
C GLU A 88 12.19 -1.67 -4.49
N ILE A 89 12.37 -0.89 -5.56
CA ILE A 89 11.28 -0.11 -6.19
C ILE A 89 10.33 -1.06 -6.94
N GLN A 90 10.87 -2.07 -7.63
CA GLN A 90 10.05 -3.08 -8.29
C GLN A 90 9.22 -3.91 -7.28
N GLU A 91 9.81 -4.27 -6.14
CA GLU A 91 9.11 -4.94 -5.02
C GLU A 91 7.97 -4.06 -4.45
N PHE A 92 8.18 -2.75 -4.38
CA PHE A 92 7.13 -1.81 -3.98
C PHE A 92 6.00 -1.77 -5.01
N GLY A 93 6.31 -1.72 -6.31
CA GLY A 93 5.32 -1.82 -7.38
C GLY A 93 4.51 -3.12 -7.32
N ALA A 94 5.18 -4.25 -7.09
CA ALA A 94 4.52 -5.54 -6.90
C ALA A 94 3.61 -5.56 -5.65
N SER A 95 4.04 -4.93 -4.56
CA SER A 95 3.25 -4.81 -3.33
C SER A 95 1.98 -3.99 -3.56
N LEU A 96 2.08 -2.88 -4.30
CA LEU A 96 0.92 -2.07 -4.69
C LEU A 96 -0.04 -2.84 -5.61
N GLY A 97 0.50 -3.62 -6.56
CA GLY A 97 -0.32 -4.48 -7.43
C GLY A 97 -1.05 -5.58 -6.66
N TRP A 98 -0.40 -6.18 -5.66
CA TRP A 98 -1.06 -7.16 -4.79
C TRP A 98 -2.17 -6.53 -3.95
N LEU A 99 -1.93 -5.35 -3.37
CA LEU A 99 -2.96 -4.60 -2.66
C LEU A 99 -4.15 -4.26 -3.56
N ALA A 100 -3.91 -3.86 -4.81
CA ALA A 100 -4.98 -3.57 -5.77
C ALA A 100 -5.85 -4.80 -6.05
N THR A 101 -5.22 -5.98 -6.19
CA THR A 101 -5.94 -7.25 -6.36
C THR A 101 -6.71 -7.62 -5.10
N ALA A 102 -6.11 -7.47 -3.92
CA ALA A 102 -6.74 -7.81 -2.65
C ALA A 102 -7.97 -6.96 -2.33
N LEU A 103 -8.01 -5.70 -2.79
CA LEU A 103 -9.14 -4.79 -2.59
C LEU A 103 -10.27 -4.96 -3.62
N THR A 104 -10.01 -5.67 -4.73
CA THR A 104 -10.97 -5.87 -5.82
C THR A 104 -11.55 -7.28 -5.90
N ALA A 105 -11.02 -8.21 -5.10
CA ALA A 105 -11.47 -9.60 -4.96
C ALA A 105 -12.50 -9.77 -3.85
#